data_AF-A0A936XM53-F1
#
_entry.id   AF-A0A936XM53-F1
#
_cell.length_a   1.000
_cell.length_b   1.000
_cell.length_c   1.000
_cell.angle_alpha   90.00
_cell.angle_beta   90.00
_cell.angle_gamma   90.00
#
_symmetry.space_group_name_H-M   'P 1'
#
loop_
_entity.id
_entity.type
_entity.pdbx_description
1 polymer ?
#
loop_
_entity_poly.entity_id
_entity_poly.type
_entity_poly.pdbx_seq_one_letter_code
_entity_poly.pdbx_strand_id
1 'polypeptide(L)'
;MIPRIATAIGLWAVLLALNAVAAPMGRDEARHLLNRTSIGAPQYELVEFARLSREQAIDRLLSSRCLTPIKVPPALEFVSPVGLKNLSGEERQVLIREEVRKGLVAPHFVPGGRVLGGLHGEAPKLDRLYGNGNQPFSLDYRSLYATVLERWWGVSSATLLGARFPVLELLRS
;
A
#
# COMPACT_ATOMS: atom_id res chain seq x y z
N MET A 1 55.42 21.78 -32.77
CA MET A 1 54.95 20.47 -32.24
C MET A 1 53.77 20.57 -31.26
N ILE A 2 53.33 21.77 -30.86
CA ILE A 2 52.30 22.03 -29.85
C ILE A 2 50.81 21.87 -30.30
N PRO A 3 50.41 22.09 -31.58
CA PRO A 3 48.98 22.15 -31.92
C PRO A 3 48.26 20.80 -31.92
N ARG A 4 48.99 19.68 -32.03
CA ARG A 4 48.39 18.33 -32.05
C ARG A 4 47.96 17.82 -30.67
N ILE A 5 48.57 18.35 -29.60
CA ILE A 5 48.25 17.98 -28.21
C ILE A 5 46.99 18.73 -27.76
N ALA A 6 46.87 20.01 -28.11
CA ALA A 6 45.69 20.81 -27.78
C ALA A 6 44.41 20.28 -28.45
N THR A 7 44.50 19.82 -29.70
CA THR A 7 43.35 19.20 -30.39
C THR A 7 43.00 17.82 -29.82
N ALA A 8 43.98 17.02 -29.42
CA ALA A 8 43.73 15.73 -28.78
C ALA A 8 43.02 15.88 -27.42
N ILE A 9 43.42 16.86 -26.60
CA ILE A 9 42.78 17.16 -25.32
C ILE A 9 41.35 17.68 -25.53
N GLY A 10 41.15 18.57 -26.52
CA GLY A 10 39.82 19.05 -26.88
C GLY A 10 38.89 17.93 -27.35
N LEU A 11 39.40 16.99 -28.16
CA LEU A 11 38.63 15.83 -28.62
C LEU A 11 38.28 14.89 -27.46
N TRP A 12 39.20 14.69 -26.51
CA TRP A 12 39.00 13.84 -25.34
C TRP A 12 37.99 14.45 -24.35
N ALA A 13 38.04 15.77 -24.12
CA ALA A 13 37.09 16.48 -23.28
C ALA A 13 35.67 16.45 -23.86
N VAL A 14 35.54 16.57 -25.19
CA VAL A 14 34.25 16.43 -25.90
C VAL A 14 33.72 15.00 -25.77
N LEU A 15 34.56 13.97 -25.95
CA LEU A 15 34.16 12.57 -25.76
C LEU A 15 33.74 12.25 -24.32
N LEU A 16 34.35 12.89 -23.31
CA LEU A 16 33.99 12.72 -21.91
C LEU A 16 32.63 13.37 -21.59
N ALA A 17 32.37 14.55 -22.15
CA ALA A 17 31.10 15.26 -21.98
C ALA A 17 29.92 14.58 -22.69
N LEU A 18 30.16 13.92 -23.83
CA LEU A 18 29.14 13.16 -24.57
C LEU A 18 28.67 11.88 -23.86
N ASN A 19 29.41 11.39 -22.85
CA ASN A 19 29.11 10.15 -22.13
C ASN A 19 28.56 10.34 -20.70
N ALA A 20 28.23 11.57 -20.29
CA ALA A 20 27.61 11.82 -19.00
C ALA A 20 26.11 11.48 -19.01
N VAL A 21 25.77 10.22 -19.28
CA VAL A 21 24.44 9.68 -18.98
C VAL A 21 24.41 9.44 -17.46
N ALA A 22 23.53 10.15 -16.76
CA ALA A 22 23.39 9.98 -15.32
C ALA A 22 23.12 8.51 -14.98
N ALA A 23 23.96 7.94 -14.11
CA ALA A 23 23.86 6.53 -13.72
C ALA A 23 22.49 6.21 -13.12
N PRO A 24 21.99 4.96 -13.29
CA PRO A 24 20.79 4.51 -12.60
C PRO A 24 20.97 4.67 -11.09
N MET A 25 19.96 5.22 -10.40
CA MET A 25 20.08 5.54 -8.97
C MET A 25 20.21 4.29 -8.08
N GLY A 26 19.83 3.11 -8.59
CA GLY A 26 19.89 1.86 -7.86
C GLY A 26 18.70 1.65 -6.92
N ARG A 27 18.64 0.46 -6.34
CA ARG A 27 17.46 -0.04 -5.60
C ARG A 27 17.22 0.73 -4.29
N ASP A 28 18.27 1.10 -3.58
CA ASP A 28 18.14 1.78 -2.28
C ASP A 28 17.67 3.22 -2.41
N GLU A 29 18.20 3.98 -3.37
CA GLU A 29 17.73 5.33 -3.67
C GLU A 29 16.30 5.32 -4.21
N ALA A 30 15.97 4.40 -5.12
CA ALA A 30 14.60 4.25 -5.62
C ALA A 30 13.61 3.95 -4.49
N ARG A 31 13.98 3.06 -3.57
CA ARG A 31 13.18 2.75 -2.38
C ARG A 31 13.04 3.96 -1.47
N HIS A 32 14.12 4.71 -1.24
CA HIS A 32 14.08 5.91 -0.40
C HIS A 32 13.16 6.98 -1.00
N LEU A 33 13.33 7.27 -2.30
CA LEU A 33 12.52 8.25 -3.03
C LEU A 33 11.03 7.87 -2.99
N LEU A 34 10.69 6.64 -3.35
CA LEU A 34 9.29 6.20 -3.41
C LEU A 34 8.63 6.17 -2.03
N ASN A 35 9.33 5.74 -0.98
CA ASN A 35 8.77 5.78 0.38
C ASN A 35 8.52 7.21 0.89
N ARG A 36 9.18 8.22 0.31
CA ARG A 36 8.95 9.64 0.66
C ARG A 36 7.79 10.25 -0.12
N THR A 37 7.43 9.70 -1.28
CA THR A 37 6.43 10.28 -2.18
C THR A 37 5.16 9.44 -2.32
N SER A 38 5.20 8.15 -1.99
CA SER A 38 4.08 7.22 -2.07
C SER A 38 3.95 6.35 -0.81
N ILE A 39 2.89 5.54 -0.74
CA ILE A 39 2.67 4.59 0.35
C ILE A 39 3.13 3.21 -0.13
N GLY A 40 4.35 2.82 0.26
CA GLY A 40 4.89 1.47 0.07
C GLY A 40 4.95 1.01 -1.39
N ALA A 41 6.04 1.34 -2.08
CA ALA A 41 6.19 0.95 -3.49
C ALA A 41 6.29 -0.57 -3.67
N PRO A 42 5.46 -1.17 -4.55
CA PRO A 42 5.55 -2.58 -4.91
C PRO A 42 6.88 -2.90 -5.60
N GLN A 43 7.29 -4.16 -5.53
CA GLN A 43 8.63 -4.58 -5.98
C GLN A 43 8.90 -4.30 -7.47
N TYR A 44 7.87 -4.40 -8.32
CA TYR A 44 8.02 -4.11 -9.75
C TYR A 44 8.35 -2.63 -9.98
N GLU A 45 7.71 -1.73 -9.22
CA GLU A 45 7.93 -0.29 -9.31
C GLU A 45 9.33 0.08 -8.81
N LEU A 46 9.81 -0.55 -7.73
CA LEU A 46 11.19 -0.38 -7.26
C LEU A 46 12.23 -0.75 -8.33
N VAL A 47 12.01 -1.86 -9.05
CA VAL A 47 12.94 -2.31 -10.11
C VAL A 47 12.91 -1.36 -11.31
N GLU A 48 11.76 -0.83 -11.67
CA GLU A 48 11.65 0.18 -12.74
C GLU A 48 12.39 1.46 -12.36
N PHE A 49 12.11 2.01 -11.18
CA PHE A 49 12.72 3.26 -10.72
C PHE A 49 14.22 3.13 -10.46
N ALA A 50 14.69 1.96 -10.02
CA ALA A 50 16.12 1.70 -9.83
C ALA A 50 16.94 1.82 -11.12
N ARG A 51 16.31 1.64 -12.30
CA ARG A 51 16.95 1.75 -13.61
C ARG A 51 17.00 3.18 -14.14
N LEU A 52 16.27 4.11 -13.51
CA LEU A 52 16.22 5.51 -13.92
C LEU A 52 17.33 6.30 -13.23
N SER A 53 17.78 7.37 -13.90
CA SER A 53 18.49 8.42 -13.19
C SER A 53 17.57 9.10 -12.17
N ARG A 54 18.16 9.75 -11.16
CA ARG A 54 17.40 10.48 -10.14
C ARG A 54 16.46 11.52 -10.75
N GLU A 55 16.93 12.24 -11.75
CA GLU A 55 16.17 13.26 -12.47
C GLU A 55 14.99 12.64 -13.24
N GLN A 56 15.25 11.58 -14.01
CA GLN A 56 14.22 10.87 -14.77
C GLN A 56 13.10 10.31 -13.87
N ALA A 57 13.47 9.79 -12.70
CA ALA A 57 12.49 9.31 -11.72
C ALA A 57 11.66 10.43 -11.11
N ILE A 58 12.29 11.56 -10.76
CA ILE A 58 11.59 12.74 -10.25
C ILE A 58 10.61 13.25 -11.31
N ASP A 59 11.05 13.39 -12.56
CA ASP A 59 10.20 13.82 -13.67
C ASP A 59 9.01 12.88 -13.87
N ARG A 60 9.25 11.55 -13.80
CA ARG A 60 8.19 10.54 -13.90
C ARG A 60 7.19 10.55 -12.74
N LEU A 61 7.66 10.87 -11.53
CA LEU A 61 6.78 11.04 -10.36
C LEU A 61 5.92 12.29 -10.52
N LEU A 62 6.52 13.38 -11.00
CA LEU A 62 5.82 14.65 -11.18
C LEU A 62 4.91 14.64 -12.40
N SER A 63 5.21 13.85 -13.44
CA SER A 63 4.37 13.73 -14.64
C SER A 63 3.01 13.10 -14.35
N SER A 64 2.94 12.21 -13.36
CA SER A 64 1.74 11.45 -12.99
C SER A 64 0.91 12.14 -11.91
N ARG A 65 1.19 13.41 -11.61
CA ARG A 65 0.52 14.14 -10.52
C ARG A 65 -0.92 14.47 -10.92
N CYS A 66 -1.86 13.69 -10.43
CA CYS A 66 -3.27 14.01 -10.55
C CYS A 66 -3.59 15.21 -9.63
N LEU A 67 -3.57 16.42 -10.20
CA LEU A 67 -3.96 17.65 -9.49
C LEU A 67 -5.48 17.81 -9.42
N THR A 68 -6.21 17.06 -10.24
CA THR A 68 -7.66 17.09 -10.31
C THR A 68 -8.22 15.99 -9.41
N PRO A 69 -8.95 16.33 -8.33
CA PRO A 69 -9.55 15.30 -7.48
C PRO A 69 -10.50 14.43 -8.29
N ILE A 70 -10.31 13.11 -8.25
CA ILE A 70 -11.27 12.14 -8.77
C ILE A 70 -12.49 12.21 -7.85
N LYS A 71 -13.56 12.89 -8.32
CA LYS A 71 -14.78 13.11 -7.53
C LYS A 71 -15.77 11.95 -7.66
N VAL A 72 -15.70 11.20 -8.75
CA VAL A 72 -16.58 10.05 -8.97
C VAL A 72 -15.84 8.83 -8.44
N PRO A 73 -16.36 8.13 -7.42
CA PRO A 73 -15.76 6.88 -6.99
C PRO A 73 -15.69 5.92 -8.18
N PRO A 74 -14.65 5.05 -8.26
CA PRO A 74 -14.63 4.04 -9.29
C PRO A 74 -15.92 3.23 -9.23
N ALA A 75 -16.46 2.87 -10.39
CA ALA A 75 -17.59 1.95 -10.44
C ALA A 75 -17.12 0.61 -9.86
N LEU A 76 -17.51 0.34 -8.61
CA LEU A 76 -17.33 -0.98 -8.01
C LEU A 76 -18.41 -1.87 -8.62
N GLU A 77 -17.99 -2.94 -9.29
CA GLU A 77 -18.91 -3.95 -9.78
C GLU A 77 -19.51 -4.69 -8.57
N PHE A 78 -20.74 -4.36 -8.23
CA PHE A 78 -21.46 -4.99 -7.13
C PHE A 78 -22.15 -6.26 -7.62
N VAL A 79 -21.71 -7.41 -7.09
CA VAL A 79 -22.43 -8.66 -7.30
C VAL A 79 -23.52 -8.78 -6.23
N SER A 80 -24.78 -8.71 -6.67
CA SER A 80 -25.91 -8.83 -5.73
C SER A 80 -25.99 -10.22 -5.10
N PRO A 81 -26.56 -10.36 -3.88
CA PRO A 81 -26.77 -11.67 -3.25
C PRO A 81 -27.59 -12.64 -4.11
N VAL A 82 -28.50 -12.13 -4.93
CA VAL A 82 -29.28 -12.92 -5.89
C VAL A 82 -28.41 -13.36 -7.06
N GLY A 83 -27.59 -12.46 -7.60
CA GLY A 83 -26.61 -12.78 -8.63
C GLY A 83 -25.67 -13.92 -8.19
N LEU A 84 -25.18 -13.85 -6.95
CA LEU A 84 -24.32 -14.88 -6.36
C LEU A 84 -24.99 -16.26 -6.35
N LYS A 85 -26.30 -16.32 -6.08
CA LYS A 85 -27.09 -17.55 -6.04
C LYS A 85 -27.34 -18.17 -7.42
N ASN A 86 -27.27 -17.37 -8.47
CA ASN A 86 -27.49 -17.81 -9.85
C ASN A 86 -26.19 -18.22 -10.57
N LEU A 87 -25.03 -17.92 -9.99
CA LEU A 87 -23.73 -18.37 -10.50
C LEU A 87 -23.59 -19.89 -10.43
N SER A 88 -22.82 -20.45 -11.37
CA SER A 88 -22.37 -21.84 -11.27
C SER A 88 -21.56 -22.04 -9.99
N GLY A 89 -21.47 -23.29 -9.54
CA GLY A 89 -20.73 -23.63 -8.31
C GLY A 89 -19.27 -23.16 -8.38
N GLU A 90 -18.62 -23.31 -9.52
CA GLU A 90 -17.22 -22.93 -9.73
C GLU A 90 -17.04 -21.40 -9.73
N GLU A 91 -17.85 -20.66 -10.48
CA GLU A 91 -17.79 -19.19 -10.53
C GLU A 91 -18.05 -18.57 -9.15
N ARG A 92 -19.02 -19.11 -8.40
CA ARG A 92 -19.28 -18.67 -7.03
C ARG A 92 -18.07 -18.88 -6.13
N GLN A 93 -17.39 -20.02 -6.23
CA GLN A 93 -16.22 -20.32 -5.41
C GLN A 93 -15.04 -19.39 -5.74
N VAL A 94 -14.82 -19.09 -7.02
CA VAL A 94 -13.80 -18.11 -7.45
C VAL A 94 -14.12 -16.73 -6.89
N LEU A 95 -15.37 -16.29 -7.00
CA LEU A 95 -15.78 -14.96 -6.55
C LEU A 95 -15.68 -14.82 -5.02
N ILE A 96 -16.14 -15.83 -4.27
CA ILE A 96 -15.99 -15.86 -2.81
C ILE A 96 -14.52 -15.85 -2.42
N ARG A 97 -13.68 -16.64 -3.10
CA ARG A 97 -12.25 -16.69 -2.83
C ARG A 97 -11.59 -15.34 -3.06
N GLU A 98 -11.90 -14.67 -4.16
CA GLU A 98 -11.38 -13.34 -4.47
C GLU A 98 -11.85 -12.30 -3.46
N GLU A 99 -13.11 -12.34 -3.07
CA GLU A 99 -13.66 -11.40 -2.09
C GLU A 99 -13.06 -11.60 -0.70
N VAL A 100 -12.89 -12.86 -0.29
CA VAL A 100 -12.17 -13.21 0.94
C VAL A 100 -10.72 -12.71 0.85
N ARG A 101 -10.00 -12.96 -0.26
CA ARG A 101 -8.62 -12.49 -0.47
C ARG A 101 -8.47 -10.98 -0.29
N LYS A 102 -9.42 -10.19 -0.80
CA LYS A 102 -9.43 -8.72 -0.64
C LYS A 102 -9.65 -8.30 0.82
N GLY A 103 -10.48 -9.03 1.58
CA GLY A 103 -10.86 -8.69 2.95
C GLY A 103 -9.92 -9.18 4.06
N LEU A 104 -8.97 -10.07 3.75
CA LEU A 104 -8.19 -10.77 4.78
C LEU A 104 -7.13 -9.92 5.50
N VAL A 105 -6.69 -8.80 4.93
CA VAL A 105 -5.72 -7.90 5.58
C VAL A 105 -6.12 -6.44 5.32
N ALA A 106 -7.13 -5.96 6.04
CA ALA A 106 -7.60 -4.58 5.98
C ALA A 106 -7.14 -3.78 7.22
N PRO A 107 -6.13 -2.90 7.10
CA PRO A 107 -5.79 -1.99 8.18
C PRO A 107 -6.94 -1.01 8.41
N HIS A 108 -7.30 -0.79 9.68
CA HIS A 108 -8.33 0.16 10.07
C HIS A 108 -7.68 1.40 10.68
N PHE A 109 -8.08 2.58 10.20
CA PHE A 109 -7.65 3.86 10.73
C PHE A 109 -8.78 4.48 11.54
N VAL A 110 -8.51 4.82 12.80
CA VAL A 110 -9.50 5.41 13.71
C VAL A 110 -9.00 6.79 14.17
N PRO A 111 -9.45 7.88 13.56
CA PRO A 111 -9.09 9.23 13.97
C PRO A 111 -10.03 9.78 15.04
N GLY A 112 -9.54 10.66 15.93
CA GLY A 112 -10.38 11.44 16.84
C GLY A 112 -9.70 11.80 18.17
N GLY A 113 -10.16 12.88 18.80
CA GLY A 113 -9.58 13.36 20.07
C GLY A 113 -9.74 12.39 21.23
N ARG A 114 -10.78 11.54 21.22
CA ARG A 114 -11.00 10.51 22.24
C ARG A 114 -10.30 9.18 21.93
N VAL A 115 -9.65 9.05 20.78
CA VAL A 115 -8.92 7.83 20.42
C VAL A 115 -7.58 7.80 21.16
N LEU A 116 -7.27 6.66 21.76
CA LEU A 116 -5.93 6.36 22.24
C LEU A 116 -5.08 5.95 21.03
N GLY A 117 -4.24 6.90 20.59
CA GLY A 117 -3.37 6.70 19.43
C GLY A 117 -2.34 5.60 19.66
N GLY A 118 -1.90 4.96 18.57
CA GLY A 118 -0.94 3.87 18.59
C GLY A 118 -1.29 2.79 17.57
N LEU A 119 -0.40 1.80 17.44
CA LEU A 119 -0.71 0.57 16.73
C LEU A 119 -1.47 -0.36 17.68
N HIS A 120 -2.72 -0.66 17.34
CA HIS A 120 -3.48 -1.70 18.01
C HIS A 120 -3.28 -3.01 17.23
N GLY A 121 -2.83 -4.06 17.91
CA GLY A 121 -2.46 -5.34 17.30
C GLY A 121 -0.96 -5.45 17.00
N GLU A 122 -0.61 -6.47 16.22
CA GLU A 122 0.77 -6.71 15.78
C GLU A 122 1.00 -6.22 14.35
N ALA A 123 2.24 -5.80 14.07
CA ALA A 123 2.68 -5.53 12.71
C ALA A 123 2.56 -6.80 11.83
N PRO A 124 2.18 -6.67 10.55
CA PRO A 124 2.00 -7.80 9.66
C PRO A 124 3.30 -8.59 9.47
N LYS A 125 3.28 -9.88 9.81
CA LYS A 125 4.40 -10.81 9.61
C LYS A 125 4.35 -11.38 8.20
N LEU A 126 5.19 -10.86 7.31
CA LEU A 126 5.22 -11.24 5.88
C LEU A 126 6.03 -12.52 5.62
N ASP A 127 6.86 -12.93 6.57
CA ASP A 127 7.69 -14.13 6.55
C ASP A 127 6.96 -15.38 7.05
N ARG A 128 5.78 -15.21 7.67
CA ARG A 128 4.98 -16.30 8.24
C ARG A 128 3.54 -16.21 7.77
N LEU A 129 3.26 -16.89 6.66
CA LEU A 129 1.92 -16.98 6.07
C LEU A 129 1.31 -18.37 6.35
N TYR A 130 -0.02 -18.42 6.42
CA TYR A 130 -0.76 -19.67 6.35
C TYR A 130 -0.56 -20.33 4.97
N GLY A 131 -0.88 -21.62 4.84
CA GLY A 131 -0.69 -22.37 3.59
C GLY A 131 -1.45 -21.82 2.37
N ASN A 132 -2.40 -20.91 2.58
CA ASN A 132 -3.13 -20.18 1.54
C ASN A 132 -2.52 -18.80 1.20
N GLY A 133 -1.34 -18.47 1.73
CA GLY A 133 -0.65 -17.19 1.50
C GLY A 133 -1.16 -16.02 2.35
N ASN A 134 -2.07 -16.26 3.29
CA ASN A 134 -2.62 -15.21 4.14
C ASN A 134 -1.81 -15.02 5.42
N GLN A 135 -1.83 -13.80 5.96
CA GLN A 135 -1.18 -13.48 7.23
C GLN A 135 -2.02 -13.97 8.42
N PRO A 136 -1.39 -14.33 9.55
CA PRO A 136 -2.10 -14.54 10.80
C PRO A 136 -2.78 -13.26 11.27
N PHE A 137 -4.03 -13.38 11.73
CA PHE A 137 -4.77 -12.25 12.30
C PHE A 137 -4.18 -11.87 13.67
N SER A 138 -3.88 -10.60 13.87
CA SER A 138 -3.38 -10.10 15.16
C SER A 138 -4.48 -9.53 16.06
N LEU A 139 -5.61 -9.12 15.48
CA LEU A 139 -6.78 -8.63 16.20
C LEU A 139 -8.06 -9.30 15.68
N ASP A 140 -8.95 -9.64 16.60
CA ASP A 140 -10.32 -10.03 16.25
C ASP A 140 -11.13 -8.78 15.92
N TYR A 141 -11.59 -8.69 14.68
CA TYR A 141 -12.41 -7.58 14.19
C TYR A 141 -13.69 -7.35 15.00
N ARG A 142 -14.25 -8.40 15.64
CA ARG A 142 -15.43 -8.26 16.51
C ARG A 142 -15.11 -7.53 17.81
N SER A 143 -13.87 -7.60 18.28
CA SER A 143 -13.39 -6.82 19.42
C SER A 143 -13.41 -5.31 19.13
N LEU A 144 -13.12 -4.92 17.87
CA LEU A 144 -13.25 -3.54 17.42
C LEU A 144 -14.70 -3.06 17.51
N TYR A 145 -15.65 -3.84 16.99
CA TYR A 145 -17.07 -3.50 17.11
C TYR A 145 -17.56 -3.48 18.55
N ALA A 146 -17.18 -4.48 19.35
CA ALA A 146 -17.53 -4.49 20.77
C ALA A 146 -17.03 -3.23 21.48
N THR A 147 -15.84 -2.74 21.13
CA THR A 147 -15.28 -1.50 21.66
C THR A 147 -16.12 -0.28 21.30
N VAL A 148 -16.55 -0.16 20.05
CA VAL A 148 -17.43 0.95 19.62
C VAL A 148 -18.80 0.86 20.31
N LEU A 149 -19.41 -0.33 20.29
CA LEU A 149 -20.72 -0.55 20.92
C LEU A 149 -20.71 -0.19 22.40
N GLU A 150 -19.75 -0.70 23.17
CA GLU A 150 -19.73 -0.55 24.62
C GLU A 150 -19.11 0.78 25.08
N ARG A 151 -17.95 1.18 24.53
CA ARG A 151 -17.22 2.36 25.02
C ARG A 151 -17.58 3.66 24.31
N TRP A 152 -18.18 3.60 23.13
CA TRP A 152 -18.68 4.79 22.46
C TRP A 152 -20.18 4.94 22.66
N TRP A 153 -20.97 3.94 22.26
CA TRP A 153 -22.43 4.07 22.29
C TRP A 153 -23.08 3.63 23.60
N GLY A 154 -22.34 2.98 24.49
CA GLY A 154 -22.87 2.51 25.77
C GLY A 154 -23.93 1.40 25.63
N VAL A 155 -23.92 0.68 24.51
CA VAL A 155 -24.85 -0.42 24.23
C VAL A 155 -24.17 -1.78 24.40
N SER A 156 -24.96 -2.79 24.79
CA SER A 156 -24.48 -4.16 24.99
C SER A 156 -23.97 -4.77 23.67
N SER A 157 -22.67 -5.06 23.59
CA SER A 157 -22.10 -5.79 22.47
C SER A 157 -22.64 -7.22 22.41
N ALA A 158 -22.85 -7.85 23.57
CA ALA A 158 -23.36 -9.23 23.67
C ALA A 158 -24.71 -9.41 22.97
N THR A 159 -25.59 -8.42 23.10
CA THR A 159 -26.94 -8.47 22.53
C THR A 159 -26.92 -8.34 21.00
N LEU A 160 -26.05 -7.47 20.47
CA LEU A 160 -26.00 -7.18 19.04
C LEU A 160 -25.11 -8.16 18.26
N LEU A 161 -24.00 -8.60 18.87
CA LEU A 161 -23.03 -9.52 18.26
C LEU A 161 -23.34 -10.99 18.58
N GLY A 162 -24.33 -11.27 19.44
CA GLY A 162 -24.70 -12.60 19.89
C GLY A 162 -23.69 -13.25 20.86
N ALA A 163 -22.58 -12.57 21.17
CA ALA A 163 -21.57 -13.01 22.11
C ALA A 163 -20.76 -11.81 22.63
N ARG A 164 -20.08 -12.01 23.77
CA ARG A 164 -19.13 -11.02 24.29
C ARG A 164 -17.76 -11.20 23.64
N PHE A 165 -17.16 -10.09 23.26
CA PHE A 165 -15.79 -10.04 22.74
C PHE A 165 -14.94 -9.11 23.62
N PRO A 166 -13.62 -9.36 23.72
CA PRO A 166 -12.73 -8.45 24.43
C PRO A 166 -12.84 -7.03 23.88
N VAL A 167 -12.90 -6.05 24.77
CA VAL A 167 -12.87 -4.64 24.38
C VAL A 167 -11.43 -4.17 24.31
N LEU A 168 -11.09 -3.46 23.23
CA LEU A 168 -9.77 -2.92 22.98
C LEU A 168 -9.56 -1.63 23.78
N GLU A 169 -8.31 -1.34 24.12
CA GLU A 169 -7.90 -0.06 24.72
C GLU A 169 -7.81 1.06 23.67
N LEU A 170 -8.82 1.16 22.80
CA LEU A 170 -8.83 2.08 21.67
C LEU A 170 -9.31 3.49 22.05
N LEU A 171 -10.16 3.62 23.07
CA LEU A 171 -10.80 4.88 23.46
C LEU A 171 -10.39 5.28 24.87
N ARG A 172 -10.10 6.56 25.06
CA ARG A 172 -9.90 7.15 26.40
C ARG A 172 -11.21 7.07 27.19
N SER A 173 -11.10 6.61 28.45
CA SER A 173 -12.19 6.65 29.44
C SER A 173 -12.65 8.08 29.68
#